data_AF-D9W7G3-F1
#
_entry.id   AF-D9W7G3-F1
#
_cell.length_a   1.000
_cell.length_b   1.000
_cell.length_c   1.000
_cell.angle_alpha   90.00
_cell.angle_beta   90.00
_cell.angle_gamma   90.00
#
_symmetry.space_group_name_H-M   'P 1'
#
loop_
_entity.id
_entity.type
_entity.pdbx_description
1 polymer ?
#
loop_
_entity_poly.entity_id
_entity_poly.type
_entity_poly.pdbx_seq_one_letter_code
_entity_poly.pdbx_strand_id
1 'polypeptide(L)'
;DVGRRRMAMSGWPALEKYVDRAPTSKEMMGWIELIVSQGIRRAGYSADSWTEEWAAEQFRETGLEDVRLEPLDTPVWRPRSAAFEIWPAGRPGEVTRFTGLALPYTTPTEGTEGRLVRMEDGEVDGGIAVQEIGFTQLPQSEVQARATDAYDPEGVFPDLVQTVPFDLPHVLDFDIAIKDGATAYVGLLTGVPWETSDFYWPYDAELRSIPGIWLSGSDGERVRELMASGACEGRIISDATITEETTHNVVGTLPGASDHWVIIGSHHDGPWASAVEDASGVALVLAQARFWASVPQELRPHNMLFLLTSGHMAGAAGTQAFIAAHPELFPQVVLEMHLEHAARQ
;
A
#
# COMPACT_ATOMS: atom_id res chain seq x y z
N ASP A 1 -30.47 3.61 -12.43
CA ASP A 1 -31.45 2.96 -11.57
C ASP A 1 -31.32 1.44 -11.74
N VAL A 2 -30.29 0.87 -11.12
CA VAL A 2 -30.07 -0.58 -11.11
C VAL A 2 -30.72 -1.05 -9.82
N GLY A 3 -31.89 -1.64 -9.95
CA GLY A 3 -32.74 -2.02 -8.83
C GLY A 3 -31.97 -2.82 -7.78
N ARG A 4 -32.09 -2.41 -6.51
CA ARG A 4 -31.70 -3.20 -5.35
C ARG A 4 -32.38 -4.56 -5.45
N ARG A 5 -31.69 -5.58 -5.98
CA ARG A 5 -32.09 -6.97 -5.72
C ARG A 5 -31.98 -7.15 -4.22
N ARG A 6 -33.10 -7.34 -3.54
CA ARG A 6 -33.09 -7.80 -2.15
C ARG A 6 -32.29 -9.11 -2.12
N MET A 7 -31.05 -9.07 -1.63
CA MET A 7 -30.38 -10.28 -1.19
C MET A 7 -31.21 -10.80 -0.02
N ALA A 8 -31.93 -11.90 -0.23
CA ALA A 8 -32.53 -12.63 0.87
C ALA A 8 -31.36 -13.12 1.74
N MET A 9 -31.28 -12.64 2.98
CA MET A 9 -30.27 -13.10 3.94
C MET A 9 -30.76 -14.43 4.53
N SER A 10 -30.64 -15.51 3.74
CA SER A 10 -31.14 -16.84 4.07
C SER A 10 -30.60 -17.40 5.40
N GLY A 11 -29.50 -16.85 5.93
CA GLY A 11 -28.93 -17.20 7.22
C GLY A 11 -29.38 -16.36 8.42
N TRP A 12 -30.01 -15.19 8.23
CA TRP A 12 -30.41 -14.32 9.35
C TRP A 12 -31.65 -13.47 9.05
N PRO A 13 -32.86 -14.08 9.04
CA PRO A 13 -34.10 -13.36 8.74
C PRO A 13 -34.35 -12.12 9.62
N ALA A 14 -33.84 -12.14 10.86
CA ALA A 14 -33.93 -11.01 11.79
C ALA A 14 -33.19 -9.75 11.31
N LEU A 15 -32.16 -9.91 10.46
CA LEU A 15 -31.36 -8.81 9.92
C LEU A 15 -31.94 -8.18 8.64
N GLU A 16 -32.87 -8.85 7.95
CA GLU A 16 -33.41 -8.40 6.66
C GLU A 16 -34.00 -6.98 6.72
N LYS A 17 -34.65 -6.62 7.83
CA LYS A 17 -35.24 -5.29 8.03
C LYS A 17 -34.20 -4.17 8.23
N TYR A 18 -32.94 -4.50 8.46
CA TYR A 18 -31.84 -3.55 8.61
C TYR A 18 -30.96 -3.43 7.37
N VAL A 19 -31.09 -4.32 6.37
CA VAL A 19 -30.29 -4.28 5.13
C VAL A 19 -30.36 -2.91 4.46
N ASP A 20 -31.54 -2.30 4.43
CA ASP A 20 -31.74 -0.96 3.85
C ASP A 20 -31.09 0.18 4.65
N ARG A 21 -30.53 -0.09 5.83
CA ARG A 21 -29.74 0.84 6.66
C ARG A 21 -28.27 0.89 6.27
N ALA A 22 -27.78 -0.09 5.51
CA ALA A 22 -26.42 -0.04 4.97
C ALA A 22 -26.28 1.18 4.04
N PRO A 23 -25.12 1.87 4.05
CA PRO A 23 -24.88 2.98 3.15
C PRO A 23 -25.00 2.57 1.69
N THR A 24 -25.49 3.51 0.88
CA THR A 24 -25.54 3.32 -0.57
C THR A 24 -24.15 3.42 -1.18
N SER A 25 -23.95 2.82 -2.36
CA SER A 25 -22.72 3.02 -3.14
C SER A 25 -22.45 4.51 -3.43
N LYS A 26 -23.49 5.34 -3.55
CA LYS A 26 -23.33 6.78 -3.72
C LYS A 26 -22.72 7.45 -2.49
N GLU A 27 -23.15 7.08 -1.28
CA GLU A 27 -22.55 7.57 -0.04
C GLU A 27 -21.10 7.10 0.09
N MET A 28 -20.83 5.82 -0.15
CA MET A 28 -19.47 5.27 -0.10
C MET A 28 -18.53 5.94 -1.10
N MET A 29 -18.98 6.16 -2.34
CA MET A 29 -18.21 6.91 -3.34
C MET A 29 -17.95 8.36 -2.90
N GLY A 30 -18.91 9.00 -2.22
CA GLY A 30 -18.73 10.35 -1.68
C GLY A 30 -17.66 10.40 -0.60
N TRP A 31 -17.55 9.39 0.26
CA TRP A 31 -16.46 9.28 1.23
C TRP A 31 -15.11 9.07 0.55
N ILE A 32 -15.04 8.18 -0.44
CA ILE A 32 -13.83 7.94 -1.22
C ILE A 32 -13.36 9.24 -1.89
N GLU A 33 -14.26 9.95 -2.57
CA GLU A 33 -13.97 11.24 -3.21
C GLU A 33 -13.48 12.28 -2.19
N LEU A 34 -14.09 12.33 -1.01
CA LEU A 34 -13.69 13.25 0.06
C LEU A 34 -12.27 12.94 0.56
N ILE A 35 -11.96 11.69 0.89
CA ILE A 35 -10.63 11.27 1.33
C ILE A 35 -9.58 11.59 0.25
N VAL A 36 -9.85 11.21 -1.00
CA VAL A 36 -8.96 11.46 -2.14
C VAL A 36 -8.71 12.96 -2.33
N SER A 37 -9.73 13.80 -2.11
CA SER A 37 -9.61 15.26 -2.26
C SER A 37 -8.65 15.92 -1.26
N GLN A 38 -8.28 15.24 -0.17
CA GLN A 38 -7.32 15.76 0.81
C GLN A 38 -5.86 15.61 0.35
N GLY A 39 -5.60 14.77 -0.65
CA GLY A 39 -4.28 14.55 -1.22
C GLY A 39 -3.64 13.22 -0.83
N ILE A 40 -2.30 13.18 -0.91
CA ILE A 40 -1.52 11.97 -0.61
C ILE A 40 -1.48 11.77 0.90
N ARG A 41 -1.93 10.59 1.33
CA ARG A 41 -2.09 10.22 2.74
C ARG A 41 -1.12 9.11 3.14
N ARG A 42 0.17 9.26 2.80
CA ARG A 42 1.18 8.41 3.43
C ARG A 42 1.20 8.71 4.92
N ALA A 43 1.48 7.71 5.74
CA ALA A 43 1.60 7.87 7.19
C ALA A 43 2.41 9.13 7.56
N GLY A 44 1.81 10.00 8.38
CA GLY A 44 2.37 11.27 8.84
C GLY A 44 2.27 12.44 7.84
N TYR A 45 1.55 12.29 6.73
CA TYR A 45 1.21 13.42 5.86
C TYR A 45 -0.03 14.16 6.39
N SER A 46 -0.25 15.41 5.96
CA SER A 46 -1.39 16.18 6.45
C SER A 46 -2.75 15.56 6.10
N ALA A 47 -2.85 14.89 4.94
CA ALA A 47 -4.06 14.18 4.52
C ALA A 47 -4.31 12.91 5.34
N ASP A 48 -3.23 12.28 5.82
CA ASP A 48 -3.26 11.12 6.71
C ASP A 48 -3.80 11.53 8.09
N SER A 49 -3.20 12.54 8.73
CA SER A 49 -3.69 13.08 10.00
C SER A 49 -5.13 13.60 9.92
N TRP A 50 -5.53 14.17 8.77
CA TRP A 50 -6.94 14.54 8.55
C TRP A 50 -7.83 13.31 8.51
N THR A 51 -7.40 12.23 7.84
CA THR A 51 -8.18 11.00 7.67
C THR A 51 -8.38 10.29 9.01
N GLU A 52 -7.35 10.27 9.87
CA GLU A 52 -7.43 9.76 11.24
C GLU A 52 -8.58 10.42 12.02
N GLU A 53 -8.56 11.75 12.10
CA GLU A 53 -9.55 12.51 12.86
C GLU A 53 -10.94 12.44 12.25
N TRP A 54 -11.02 12.53 10.92
CA TRP A 54 -12.28 12.40 10.20
C TRP A 54 -12.91 11.02 10.41
N ALA A 55 -12.14 9.93 10.30
CA ALA A 55 -12.65 8.59 10.52
C ALA A 55 -13.08 8.36 11.99
N ALA A 56 -12.33 8.89 12.96
CA ALA A 56 -12.72 8.87 14.37
C ALA A 56 -14.03 9.64 14.59
N GLU A 57 -14.21 10.80 13.96
CA GLU A 57 -15.47 11.54 13.99
C GLU A 57 -16.61 10.72 13.39
N GLN A 58 -16.42 10.09 12.22
CA GLN A 58 -17.44 9.22 11.62
C GLN A 58 -17.83 8.04 12.51
N PHE A 59 -16.86 7.43 13.21
CA PHE A 59 -17.14 6.38 14.20
C PHE A 59 -17.98 6.91 15.37
N ARG A 60 -17.65 8.09 15.92
CA ARG A 60 -18.42 8.73 17.00
C ARG A 60 -19.84 9.08 16.55
N GLU A 61 -19.99 9.70 15.38
CA GLU A 61 -21.30 10.08 14.80
C GLU A 61 -22.19 8.86 14.53
N THR A 62 -21.57 7.73 14.18
CA THR A 62 -22.26 6.45 13.98
C THR A 62 -22.76 5.83 15.30
N GLY A 63 -22.21 6.27 16.43
CA GLY A 63 -22.57 5.77 17.77
C GLY A 63 -21.75 4.57 18.22
N LEU A 64 -20.53 4.40 17.69
CA LEU A 64 -19.57 3.43 18.23
C LEU A 64 -19.14 3.84 19.65
N GLU A 65 -18.85 2.85 20.47
CA GLU A 65 -18.30 2.99 21.81
C GLU A 65 -16.76 2.95 21.78
N ASP A 66 -16.13 3.55 22.78
CA ASP A 66 -14.67 3.53 22.97
C ASP A 66 -13.86 3.95 21.72
N VAL A 67 -14.31 5.03 21.06
CA VAL A 67 -13.62 5.56 19.87
C VAL A 67 -12.34 6.29 20.26
N ARG A 68 -11.20 5.79 19.80
CA ARG A 68 -9.87 6.29 20.18
C ARG A 68 -8.89 6.27 19.00
N LEU A 69 -7.89 7.14 19.12
CA LEU A 69 -6.69 7.16 18.28
C LEU A 69 -5.57 6.50 19.09
N GLU A 70 -5.03 5.39 18.60
CA GLU A 70 -3.92 4.68 19.25
C GLU A 70 -2.60 5.08 18.57
N PRO A 71 -1.68 5.75 19.28
CA PRO A 71 -0.49 6.32 18.68
C PRO A 71 0.57 5.26 18.36
N LEU A 72 1.30 5.49 17.27
CA LEU A 72 2.52 4.78 16.91
C LEU A 72 3.48 5.74 16.21
N ASP A 73 4.78 5.56 16.44
CA ASP A 73 5.81 6.33 15.74
C ASP A 73 6.12 5.68 14.39
N THR A 74 6.24 6.49 13.33
CA THR A 74 6.49 6.01 11.97
C THR A 74 7.46 6.96 11.27
N PRO A 75 8.48 6.43 10.56
CA PRO A 75 9.33 7.27 9.73
C PRO A 75 8.53 7.80 8.52
N VAL A 76 8.67 9.09 8.24
CA VAL A 76 7.94 9.80 7.20
C VAL A 76 8.89 10.29 6.13
N TRP A 77 8.86 9.64 4.97
CA TRP A 77 9.64 10.03 3.81
C TRP A 77 8.89 11.04 2.93
N ARG A 78 9.56 12.14 2.56
CA ARG A 78 9.05 13.15 1.62
C ARG A 78 10.06 13.41 0.51
N PRO A 79 9.74 13.08 -0.76
CA PRO A 79 10.63 13.35 -1.88
C PRO A 79 10.69 14.84 -2.17
N ARG A 80 11.85 15.34 -2.65
CA ARG A 80 11.99 16.71 -3.16
C ARG A 80 12.40 16.75 -4.62
N SER A 81 13.56 16.15 -4.94
CA SER A 81 14.06 16.10 -6.32
C SER A 81 14.93 14.88 -6.53
N ALA A 82 14.88 14.29 -7.71
CA ALA A 82 15.85 13.28 -8.11
C ALA A 82 16.17 13.40 -9.61
N ALA A 83 17.43 13.12 -9.94
CA ALA A 83 17.90 13.06 -11.30
C ALA A 83 18.96 11.98 -11.46
N PHE A 84 18.99 11.43 -12.67
CA PHE A 84 19.99 10.47 -13.09
C PHE A 84 20.69 10.98 -14.34
N GLU A 85 22.01 10.93 -14.33
CA GLU A 85 22.85 11.23 -15.48
C GLU A 85 23.60 9.97 -15.89
N ILE A 86 23.71 9.77 -17.20
CA ILE A 86 24.42 8.62 -17.79
C ILE A 86 25.26 9.11 -18.96
N TRP A 87 26.44 8.52 -19.14
CA TRP A 87 27.31 8.75 -20.28
C TRP A 87 28.07 7.46 -20.65
N PRO A 88 28.50 7.30 -21.91
CA PRO A 88 29.36 6.20 -22.29
C PRO A 88 30.72 6.28 -21.57
N ALA A 89 31.24 5.15 -21.11
CA ALA A 89 32.53 5.08 -20.42
C ALA A 89 33.65 5.71 -21.25
N GLY A 90 34.48 6.54 -20.61
CA GLY A 90 35.54 7.30 -21.27
C GLY A 90 35.07 8.52 -22.08
N ARG A 91 33.77 8.83 -22.11
CA ARG A 91 33.19 9.99 -22.79
C ARG A 91 32.29 10.84 -21.87
N PRO A 92 32.82 11.38 -20.76
CA PRO A 92 32.03 12.12 -19.75
C PRO A 92 31.39 13.43 -20.25
N GLY A 93 31.69 13.87 -21.48
CA GLY A 93 31.02 15.00 -22.12
C GLY A 93 29.70 14.65 -22.82
N GLU A 94 29.42 13.37 -23.06
CA GLU A 94 28.20 12.90 -23.75
C GLU A 94 27.11 12.51 -22.74
N VAL A 95 26.71 13.47 -21.90
CA VAL A 95 25.74 13.25 -20.81
C VAL A 95 24.30 13.26 -21.32
N THR A 96 23.55 12.22 -20.99
CA THR A 96 22.08 12.22 -21.03
C THR A 96 21.56 12.32 -19.61
N ARG A 97 20.58 13.20 -19.38
CA ARG A 97 19.98 13.45 -18.06
C ARG A 97 18.51 13.11 -18.05
N PHE A 98 18.07 12.47 -16.97
CA PHE A 98 16.69 12.09 -16.69
C PHE A 98 16.23 12.67 -15.35
N THR A 99 14.93 12.93 -15.25
CA THR A 99 14.26 13.26 -14.00
C THR A 99 13.53 12.02 -13.53
N GLY A 100 13.57 11.76 -12.23
CA GLY A 100 12.89 10.62 -11.64
C GLY A 100 12.36 10.92 -10.25
N LEU A 101 11.93 9.87 -9.56
CA LEU A 101 11.55 9.92 -8.14
C LEU A 101 12.65 9.26 -7.32
N ALA A 102 13.10 9.93 -6.25
CA ALA A 102 13.99 9.27 -5.29
C ALA A 102 13.30 8.01 -4.76
N LEU A 103 14.03 6.91 -4.66
CA LEU A 103 13.47 5.68 -4.14
C LEU A 103 13.19 5.88 -2.64
N PRO A 104 12.00 5.51 -2.12
CA PRO A 104 11.63 5.72 -0.72
C PRO A 104 12.68 5.24 0.27
N TYR A 105 12.90 6.03 1.32
CA TYR A 105 13.81 5.73 2.44
C TYR A 105 15.28 5.46 2.07
N THR A 106 15.70 5.85 0.87
CA THR A 106 17.11 5.84 0.47
C THR A 106 17.87 7.08 0.95
N THR A 107 19.17 6.93 1.16
CA THR A 107 20.05 8.03 1.58
C THR A 107 20.15 9.08 0.47
N PRO A 108 19.82 10.36 0.74
CA PRO A 108 19.99 11.45 -0.23
C PRO A 108 21.46 11.63 -0.64
N THR A 109 21.70 12.14 -1.84
CA THR A 109 23.06 12.40 -2.35
C THR A 109 23.12 13.65 -3.23
N GLU A 110 24.19 14.43 -3.08
CA GLU A 110 24.51 15.54 -4.01
C GLU A 110 25.20 15.04 -5.30
N GLY A 111 25.58 13.76 -5.34
CA GLY A 111 26.25 13.14 -6.47
C GLY A 111 26.93 11.84 -6.08
N THR A 112 26.32 10.71 -6.43
CA THR A 112 26.95 9.38 -6.35
C THR A 112 27.22 8.88 -7.75
N GLU A 113 28.50 8.73 -8.09
CA GLU A 113 28.96 8.28 -9.40
C GLU A 113 29.42 6.82 -9.38
N GLY A 114 29.26 6.12 -10.50
CA GLY A 114 29.75 4.76 -10.64
C GLY A 114 29.51 4.18 -12.03
N ARG A 115 30.17 3.05 -12.32
CA ARG A 115 29.85 2.22 -13.49
C ARG A 115 28.44 1.66 -13.35
N LEU A 116 27.68 1.60 -14.43
CA LEU A 116 26.36 0.94 -14.40
C LEU A 116 26.54 -0.57 -14.60
N VAL A 117 25.83 -1.35 -13.79
CA VAL A 117 25.79 -2.81 -13.89
C VAL A 117 24.34 -3.24 -13.86
N ARG A 118 23.88 -3.99 -14.88
CA ARG A 118 22.55 -4.59 -14.84
C ARG A 118 22.61 -5.76 -13.86
N MET A 119 21.64 -5.84 -12.97
CA MET A 119 21.62 -6.92 -11.97
C MET A 119 21.49 -8.30 -12.60
N GLU A 120 20.83 -8.41 -13.76
CA GLU A 120 20.76 -9.66 -14.54
C GLU A 120 22.13 -10.12 -15.11
N ASP A 121 23.11 -9.22 -15.22
CA ASP A 121 24.45 -9.54 -15.75
C ASP A 121 25.41 -10.09 -14.66
N GLY A 122 25.06 -9.95 -13.37
CA GLY A 122 25.82 -10.48 -12.23
C GLY A 122 25.98 -9.49 -11.07
N GLU A 123 26.87 -9.84 -10.14
CA GLU A 123 27.18 -9.04 -8.95
C GLU A 123 27.73 -7.65 -9.34
N VAL A 124 27.26 -6.60 -8.64
CA VAL A 124 27.61 -5.20 -8.95
C VAL A 124 29.02 -4.84 -8.46
N ASP A 125 29.41 -5.31 -7.27
CA ASP A 125 30.70 -5.08 -6.57
C ASP A 125 31.36 -3.73 -6.88
N GLY A 126 30.78 -2.66 -6.34
CA GLY A 126 31.18 -1.29 -6.62
C GLY A 126 30.62 -0.77 -7.94
N GLY A 127 29.55 0.01 -7.86
CA GLY A 127 28.88 0.59 -9.03
C GLY A 127 27.41 0.88 -8.78
N ILE A 128 26.73 1.36 -9.81
CA ILE A 128 25.30 1.64 -9.81
C ILE A 128 24.58 0.40 -10.32
N ALA A 129 23.76 -0.20 -9.47
CA ALA A 129 22.88 -1.30 -9.84
C ALA A 129 21.74 -0.77 -10.73
N VAL A 130 21.44 -1.47 -11.81
CA VAL A 130 20.33 -1.15 -12.72
C VAL A 130 19.42 -2.36 -12.81
N GLN A 131 18.14 -2.17 -12.51
CA GLN A 131 17.13 -3.23 -12.49
C GLN A 131 15.88 -2.78 -13.24
N GLU A 132 15.34 -3.68 -14.06
CA GLU A 132 14.02 -3.49 -14.67
C GLU A 132 12.94 -3.99 -13.70
N ILE A 133 11.88 -3.21 -13.55
CA ILE A 133 10.74 -3.52 -12.69
C ILE A 133 9.50 -3.69 -13.55
N GLY A 134 8.81 -4.79 -13.32
CA GLY A 134 7.52 -5.07 -13.92
C GLY A 134 6.48 -5.55 -12.93
N PHE A 135 5.30 -5.87 -13.46
CA PHE A 135 4.24 -6.48 -12.68
C PHE A 135 4.33 -8.00 -12.70
N THR A 136 4.06 -8.60 -11.55
CA THR A 136 3.95 -10.05 -11.46
C THR A 136 2.57 -10.50 -11.92
N GLN A 137 2.52 -11.41 -12.89
CA GLN A 137 1.31 -12.11 -13.26
C GLN A 137 1.22 -13.38 -12.42
N LEU A 138 0.20 -13.45 -11.57
CA LEU A 138 -0.02 -14.56 -10.64
C LEU A 138 -1.28 -15.34 -11.05
N PRO A 139 -1.12 -16.49 -11.74
CA PRO A 139 -2.24 -17.37 -12.04
C PRO A 139 -2.90 -17.86 -10.74
N GLN A 140 -4.23 -17.76 -10.66
CA GLN A 140 -4.97 -18.18 -9.45
C GLN A 140 -4.88 -19.69 -9.21
N SER A 141 -4.60 -20.48 -10.26
CA SER A 141 -4.27 -21.90 -10.13
C SER A 141 -3.00 -22.15 -9.31
N GLU A 142 -1.99 -21.28 -9.38
CA GLU A 142 -0.79 -21.40 -8.54
C GLU A 142 -1.07 -21.03 -7.08
N VAL A 143 -1.90 -19.99 -6.87
CA VAL A 143 -2.35 -19.60 -5.53
C VAL A 143 -3.14 -20.75 -4.89
N GLN A 144 -4.09 -21.32 -5.65
CA GLN A 144 -4.88 -22.48 -5.24
C GLN A 144 -4.02 -23.67 -4.86
N ALA A 145 -2.98 -23.97 -5.64
CA ALA A 145 -2.08 -25.09 -5.37
C ALA A 145 -1.26 -24.94 -4.07
N ARG A 146 -1.09 -23.71 -3.58
CA ARG A 146 -0.38 -23.39 -2.32
C ARG A 146 -1.35 -23.18 -1.14
N ALA A 147 -2.65 -23.08 -1.40
CA ALA A 147 -3.66 -22.83 -0.38
C ALA A 147 -3.90 -24.07 0.51
N THR A 148 -4.27 -23.85 1.77
CA THR A 148 -4.71 -24.94 2.67
C THR A 148 -6.10 -25.46 2.30
N ASP A 149 -6.97 -24.58 1.80
CA ASP A 149 -8.29 -24.90 1.28
C ASP A 149 -8.67 -23.88 0.19
N ALA A 150 -9.59 -24.24 -0.71
CA ALA A 150 -10.04 -23.38 -1.79
C ALA A 150 -11.53 -23.59 -2.10
N TYR A 151 -12.27 -22.49 -2.25
CA TYR A 151 -13.68 -22.50 -2.64
C TYR A 151 -13.84 -21.86 -4.03
N ASP A 152 -13.93 -22.70 -5.05
CA ASP A 152 -14.15 -22.29 -6.45
C ASP A 152 -15.30 -23.12 -7.07
N PRO A 153 -16.55 -22.87 -6.65
CA PRO A 153 -17.70 -23.65 -7.12
C PRO A 153 -17.99 -23.47 -8.62
N GLU A 154 -17.51 -22.38 -9.22
CA GLU A 154 -17.69 -22.05 -10.62
C GLU A 154 -16.53 -22.56 -11.51
N GLY A 155 -15.43 -23.01 -10.88
CA GLY A 155 -14.27 -23.58 -11.59
C GLY A 155 -13.50 -22.54 -12.41
N VAL A 156 -13.48 -21.28 -11.96
CA VAL A 156 -12.92 -20.15 -12.71
C VAL A 156 -11.43 -19.91 -12.44
N PHE A 157 -10.86 -20.47 -11.38
CA PHE A 157 -9.46 -20.24 -11.01
C PHE A 157 -8.44 -20.59 -12.10
N PRO A 158 -8.62 -21.64 -12.94
CA PRO A 158 -7.70 -21.92 -14.04
C PRO A 158 -7.57 -20.79 -15.07
N ASP A 159 -8.59 -19.95 -15.22
CA ASP A 159 -8.66 -18.91 -16.23
C ASP A 159 -8.34 -17.51 -15.67
N LEU A 160 -8.18 -17.38 -14.35
CA LEU A 160 -7.91 -16.12 -13.68
C LEU A 160 -6.42 -15.90 -13.45
N VAL A 161 -5.97 -14.69 -13.79
CA VAL A 161 -4.61 -14.21 -13.51
C VAL A 161 -4.75 -12.88 -12.77
N GLN A 162 -4.15 -12.83 -11.58
CA GLN A 162 -4.04 -11.58 -10.83
C GLN A 162 -2.76 -10.87 -11.25
N THR A 163 -2.90 -9.64 -11.73
CA THR A 163 -1.77 -8.73 -11.89
C THR A 163 -1.45 -8.11 -10.53
N VAL A 164 -0.31 -8.45 -9.96
CA VAL A 164 0.20 -7.85 -8.73
C VAL A 164 1.02 -6.63 -9.11
N PRO A 165 0.77 -5.44 -8.52
CA PRO A 165 1.43 -4.19 -8.90
C PRO A 165 2.88 -4.08 -8.37
N PHE A 166 3.51 -5.23 -8.10
CA PHE A 166 4.86 -5.36 -7.59
C PHE A 166 5.58 -6.47 -8.35
N ASP A 167 6.90 -6.35 -8.39
CA ASP A 167 7.77 -7.38 -8.92
C ASP A 167 8.13 -8.36 -7.79
N LEU A 168 7.21 -9.30 -7.49
CA LEU A 168 7.35 -10.26 -6.39
C LEU A 168 8.70 -11.00 -6.40
N PRO A 169 9.23 -11.46 -7.55
CA PRO A 169 10.57 -12.03 -7.64
C PRO A 169 11.69 -11.09 -7.17
N HIS A 170 11.55 -9.78 -7.39
CA HIS A 170 12.58 -8.77 -7.17
C HIS A 170 12.31 -7.88 -5.93
N VAL A 171 11.38 -8.26 -5.06
CA VAL A 171 11.03 -7.49 -3.82
C VAL A 171 12.26 -7.21 -2.95
N LEU A 172 13.22 -8.14 -2.93
CA LEU A 172 14.44 -8.04 -2.13
C LEU A 172 15.66 -7.59 -2.94
N ASP A 173 15.52 -7.37 -4.25
CA ASP A 173 16.68 -7.15 -5.12
C ASP A 173 17.41 -5.86 -4.79
N PHE A 174 16.69 -4.86 -4.28
CA PHE A 174 17.35 -3.65 -3.82
C PHE A 174 18.30 -3.93 -2.64
N ASP A 175 17.88 -4.75 -1.68
CA ASP A 175 18.70 -5.14 -0.53
C ASP A 175 19.82 -6.12 -0.92
N ILE A 176 19.58 -6.98 -1.91
CA ILE A 176 20.61 -7.82 -2.53
C ILE A 176 21.67 -6.94 -3.21
N ALA A 177 21.28 -5.93 -3.99
CA ALA A 177 22.22 -5.02 -4.63
C ALA A 177 23.11 -4.31 -3.60
N ILE A 178 22.53 -3.83 -2.49
CA ILE A 178 23.29 -3.24 -1.37
C ILE A 178 24.29 -4.25 -0.82
N LYS A 179 23.84 -5.47 -0.55
CA LYS A 179 24.68 -6.55 0.00
C LYS A 179 25.84 -6.91 -0.94
N ASP A 180 25.60 -6.88 -2.24
CA ASP A 180 26.58 -7.18 -3.29
C ASP A 180 27.50 -5.98 -3.61
N GLY A 181 27.43 -4.89 -2.82
CA GLY A 181 28.35 -3.77 -2.88
C GLY A 181 27.96 -2.68 -3.88
N ALA A 182 26.69 -2.60 -4.30
CA ALA A 182 26.20 -1.45 -5.05
C ALA A 182 26.36 -0.15 -4.25
N THR A 183 26.74 0.92 -4.92
CA THR A 183 26.88 2.27 -4.33
C THR A 183 25.68 3.16 -4.58
N ALA A 184 24.82 2.79 -5.54
CA ALA A 184 23.53 3.40 -5.82
C ALA A 184 22.64 2.44 -6.62
N TYR A 185 21.35 2.75 -6.74
CA TYR A 185 20.38 1.92 -7.46
C TYR A 185 19.51 2.73 -8.42
N VAL A 186 19.32 2.22 -9.63
CA VAL A 186 18.43 2.77 -10.65
C VAL A 186 17.39 1.71 -11.00
N GLY A 187 16.14 1.99 -10.69
CA GLY A 187 15.02 1.16 -11.08
C GLY A 187 14.33 1.69 -12.34
N LEU A 188 14.20 0.84 -13.34
CA LEU A 188 13.59 1.17 -14.63
C LEU A 188 12.18 0.60 -14.67
N LEU A 189 11.16 1.46 -14.78
CA LEU A 189 9.76 1.04 -14.81
C LEU A 189 9.33 0.59 -16.22
N THR A 190 10.15 -0.21 -16.91
CA THR A 190 9.91 -0.65 -18.30
C THR A 190 8.78 -1.68 -18.40
N GLY A 191 8.50 -2.41 -17.32
CA GLY A 191 7.48 -3.46 -17.26
C GLY A 191 6.13 -3.04 -16.67
N VAL A 192 5.92 -1.73 -16.39
CA VAL A 192 4.67 -1.21 -15.81
C VAL A 192 3.82 -0.48 -16.86
N PRO A 193 2.48 -0.42 -16.71
CA PRO A 193 1.60 0.08 -17.76
C PRO A 193 1.45 1.62 -17.82
N TRP A 194 2.24 2.38 -17.05
CA TRP A 194 2.13 3.84 -16.95
C TRP A 194 3.45 4.56 -17.26
N GLU A 195 3.34 5.78 -17.77
CA GLU A 195 4.49 6.64 -18.12
C GLU A 195 4.74 7.69 -17.03
N THR A 196 5.16 7.25 -15.85
CA THR A 196 5.63 8.12 -14.76
C THR A 196 6.68 7.41 -13.92
N SER A 197 7.58 8.17 -13.31
CA SER A 197 8.52 7.70 -12.28
C SER A 197 7.90 7.69 -10.87
N ASP A 198 6.65 8.14 -10.72
CA ASP A 198 5.94 8.25 -9.44
C ASP A 198 5.55 6.87 -8.89
N PHE A 199 6.56 6.08 -8.54
CA PHE A 199 6.39 4.75 -7.97
C PHE A 199 6.87 4.78 -6.51
N TYR A 200 5.94 4.54 -5.59
CA TYR A 200 6.26 4.43 -4.17
C TYR A 200 6.38 2.94 -3.88
N TRP A 201 7.61 2.45 -3.72
CA TRP A 201 7.94 1.08 -3.38
C TRP A 201 9.43 1.08 -2.98
N PRO A 202 9.87 0.33 -1.96
CA PRO A 202 9.10 -0.62 -1.14
C PRO A 202 8.23 0.03 -0.06
N TYR A 203 7.22 -0.72 0.40
CA TYR A 203 6.30 -0.33 1.48
C TYR A 203 6.81 -0.70 2.89
N ASP A 204 8.10 -0.90 3.07
CA ASP A 204 8.69 -1.38 4.34
C ASP A 204 9.13 -0.26 5.30
N ALA A 205 9.28 0.95 4.77
CA ALA A 205 9.86 2.10 5.45
C ALA A 205 11.27 1.86 6.04
N GLU A 206 12.03 0.95 5.43
CA GLU A 206 13.39 0.64 5.86
C GLU A 206 14.40 1.63 5.29
N LEU A 207 15.20 2.21 6.19
CA LEU A 207 16.30 3.11 5.86
C LEU A 207 17.42 2.37 5.13
N ARG A 208 17.77 2.86 3.94
CA ARG A 208 18.82 2.25 3.12
C ARG A 208 19.98 3.22 2.89
N SER A 209 21.19 2.67 2.99
CA SER A 209 22.45 3.42 3.05
C SER A 209 22.94 3.96 1.71
N ILE A 210 22.33 3.55 0.60
CA ILE A 210 22.67 4.01 -0.74
C ILE A 210 21.50 4.78 -1.36
N PRO A 211 21.77 5.77 -2.24
CA PRO A 211 20.73 6.47 -2.97
C PRO A 211 20.07 5.56 -4.01
N GLY A 212 18.77 5.76 -4.23
CA GLY A 212 18.02 5.11 -5.30
C GLY A 212 17.16 6.09 -6.10
N ILE A 213 16.85 5.75 -7.34
CA ILE A 213 15.94 6.51 -8.19
C ILE A 213 15.08 5.58 -9.06
N TRP A 214 13.80 5.93 -9.20
CA TRP A 214 12.89 5.37 -10.19
C TRP A 214 12.88 6.23 -11.46
N LEU A 215 12.96 5.58 -12.63
CA LEU A 215 12.79 6.20 -13.94
C LEU A 215 11.51 5.69 -14.60
N SER A 216 10.85 6.55 -15.36
CA SER A 216 9.67 6.20 -16.17
C SER A 216 9.98 5.07 -17.16
N GLY A 217 8.95 4.40 -17.70
CA GLY A 217 9.15 3.35 -18.71
C GLY A 217 9.94 3.83 -19.92
N SER A 218 9.53 4.96 -20.52
CA SER A 218 10.23 5.56 -21.67
C SER A 218 11.66 6.03 -21.37
N ASP A 219 11.93 6.62 -20.20
CA ASP A 219 13.32 6.97 -19.83
C ASP A 219 14.15 5.72 -19.52
N GLY A 220 13.52 4.70 -18.93
CA GLY A 220 14.13 3.40 -18.67
C GLY A 220 14.60 2.70 -19.94
N GLU A 221 13.76 2.70 -20.99
CA GLU A 221 14.15 2.19 -22.31
C GLU A 221 15.36 2.92 -22.90
N ARG A 222 15.43 4.25 -22.73
CA ARG A 222 16.59 5.03 -23.19
C ARG A 222 17.87 4.68 -22.43
N VAL A 223 17.78 4.44 -21.12
CA VAL A 223 18.92 3.93 -20.34
C VAL A 223 19.34 2.55 -20.84
N ARG A 224 18.39 1.66 -21.12
CA ARG A 224 18.65 0.31 -21.65
C ARG A 224 19.36 0.35 -23.00
N GLU A 225 18.92 1.23 -23.92
CA GLU A 225 19.55 1.44 -25.23
C GLU A 225 21.00 1.96 -25.12
N LEU A 226 21.26 2.89 -24.18
CA LEU A 226 22.60 3.41 -23.93
C LEU A 226 23.53 2.32 -23.40
N MET A 227 23.08 1.53 -22.43
CA MET A 227 23.85 0.41 -21.87
C MET A 227 24.08 -0.71 -22.92
N ALA A 228 23.10 -0.97 -23.79
CA ALA A 228 23.26 -1.91 -24.90
C ALA A 228 24.32 -1.47 -25.93
N SER A 229 24.59 -0.16 -26.02
CA SER A 229 25.59 0.42 -26.91
C SER A 229 27.02 0.32 -26.36
N GLY A 230 27.20 -0.08 -25.09
CA GLY A 230 28.49 -0.28 -24.44
C GLY A 230 28.50 0.12 -22.97
N ALA A 231 29.66 -0.07 -22.33
CA ALA A 231 29.84 0.29 -20.92
C ALA A 231 29.50 1.77 -20.66
N CYS A 232 28.78 2.03 -19.58
CA CYS A 232 28.33 3.35 -19.18
C CYS A 232 28.74 3.64 -17.73
N GLU A 233 28.93 4.93 -17.47
CA GLU A 233 29.05 5.50 -16.13
C GLU A 233 27.86 6.43 -15.92
N GLY A 234 27.52 6.67 -14.66
CA GLY A 234 26.41 7.55 -14.33
C GLY A 234 26.54 8.18 -12.97
N ARG A 235 25.60 9.06 -12.70
CA ARG A 235 25.51 9.85 -11.47
C ARG A 235 24.06 9.95 -11.01
N ILE A 236 23.82 9.64 -9.74
CA ILE A 236 22.54 9.93 -9.08
C ILE A 236 22.68 11.19 -8.24
N ILE A 237 21.68 12.07 -8.32
CA ILE A 237 21.49 13.22 -7.44
C ILE A 237 20.07 13.10 -6.89
N SER A 238 19.92 13.05 -5.57
CA SER A 238 18.62 12.91 -4.93
C SER A 238 18.53 13.69 -3.63
N ASP A 239 17.36 14.31 -3.40
CA ASP A 239 17.02 15.01 -2.17
C ASP A 239 15.64 14.55 -1.69
N ALA A 240 15.57 14.19 -0.41
CA ALA A 240 14.38 13.77 0.31
C ALA A 240 14.58 14.04 1.81
N THR A 241 13.48 14.19 2.55
CA THR A 241 13.53 14.19 4.02
C THR A 241 12.97 12.90 4.58
N ILE A 242 13.56 12.46 5.68
CA ILE A 242 13.00 11.43 6.53
C ILE A 242 12.93 12.00 7.94
N THR A 243 11.72 12.09 8.49
CA THR A 243 11.46 12.52 9.87
C THR A 243 10.75 11.40 10.62
N GLU A 244 10.74 11.43 11.94
CA GLU A 244 9.82 10.61 12.72
C GLU A 244 8.59 11.45 13.05
N GLU A 245 7.41 10.87 12.86
CA GLU A 245 6.13 11.47 13.27
C GLU A 245 5.30 10.42 13.99
N THR A 246 4.43 10.88 14.89
CA THR A 246 3.42 10.01 15.50
C THR A 246 2.16 10.00 14.62
N THR A 247 1.71 8.81 14.25
CA THR A 247 0.46 8.55 13.54
C THR A 247 -0.46 7.68 14.40
N HIS A 248 -1.68 7.41 13.95
CA HIS A 248 -2.66 6.72 14.78
C HIS A 248 -3.42 5.61 14.04
N ASN A 249 -3.60 4.48 14.72
CA ASN A 249 -4.71 3.59 14.40
C ASN A 249 -6.01 4.22 14.90
N VAL A 250 -7.08 4.13 14.12
CA VAL A 250 -8.42 4.55 14.52
C VAL A 250 -9.21 3.32 14.95
N VAL A 251 -9.66 3.30 16.20
CA VAL A 251 -10.40 2.18 16.78
C VAL A 251 -11.77 2.63 17.25
N GLY A 252 -12.79 1.82 17.02
CA GLY A 252 -14.10 1.97 17.65
C GLY A 252 -14.79 0.63 17.82
N THR A 253 -15.70 0.51 18.80
CA THR A 253 -16.31 -0.76 19.18
C THR A 253 -17.83 -0.72 19.23
N LEU A 254 -18.45 -1.89 19.16
CA LEU A 254 -19.87 -2.08 19.43
C LEU A 254 -20.06 -3.35 20.27
N PRO A 255 -20.76 -3.29 21.41
CA PRO A 255 -21.05 -4.47 22.19
C PRO A 255 -22.00 -5.39 21.43
N GLY A 256 -21.85 -6.71 21.61
CA GLY A 256 -22.73 -7.72 21.03
C GLY A 256 -23.39 -8.60 22.08
N ALA A 257 -23.86 -9.76 21.63
CA ALA A 257 -24.57 -10.75 22.44
C ALA A 257 -23.65 -11.81 23.08
N SER A 258 -22.32 -11.71 22.93
CA SER A 258 -21.35 -12.68 23.46
C SER A 258 -20.05 -12.01 23.89
N ASP A 259 -19.20 -12.74 24.62
CA ASP A 259 -17.87 -12.29 25.02
C ASP A 259 -16.81 -12.33 23.89
N HIS A 260 -17.09 -13.03 22.79
CA HIS A 260 -16.18 -13.09 21.63
C HIS A 260 -16.20 -11.81 20.79
N TRP A 261 -15.17 -11.65 19.97
CA TRP A 261 -14.93 -10.48 19.12
C TRP A 261 -14.86 -10.81 17.63
N VAL A 262 -15.36 -9.88 16.83
CA VAL A 262 -15.15 -9.79 15.39
C VAL A 262 -14.40 -8.50 15.11
N ILE A 263 -13.29 -8.59 14.37
CA ILE A 263 -12.53 -7.42 13.91
C ILE A 263 -12.86 -7.19 12.43
N ILE A 264 -13.21 -5.95 12.10
CA ILE A 264 -13.42 -5.48 10.71
C ILE A 264 -12.42 -4.35 10.47
N GLY A 265 -11.44 -4.61 9.60
CA GLY A 265 -10.25 -3.79 9.40
C GLY A 265 -10.07 -3.24 7.99
N SER A 266 -9.29 -2.18 7.87
CA SER A 266 -8.65 -1.66 6.66
C SER A 266 -7.46 -0.78 7.11
N HIS A 267 -6.66 -0.25 6.18
CA HIS A 267 -5.68 0.79 6.48
C HIS A 267 -6.15 2.14 5.92
N HIS A 268 -5.86 3.23 6.63
CA HIS A 268 -6.28 4.56 6.19
C HIS A 268 -5.23 5.28 5.34
N ASP A 269 -3.95 4.89 5.46
CA ASP A 269 -2.86 5.47 4.69
C ASP A 269 -2.85 4.98 3.22
N GLY A 270 -2.10 5.66 2.36
CA GLY A 270 -2.03 5.35 0.94
C GLY A 270 -0.85 6.02 0.23
N PRO A 271 -0.24 5.34 -0.77
CA PRO A 271 1.02 5.77 -1.39
C PRO A 271 0.86 7.02 -2.26
N TRP A 272 -0.34 7.23 -2.81
CA TRP A 272 -0.71 8.32 -3.72
C TRP A 272 -2.15 8.79 -3.43
N ALA A 273 -2.86 9.30 -4.43
CA ALA A 273 -4.29 9.63 -4.30
C ALA A 273 -5.11 8.40 -3.87
N SER A 274 -4.75 7.24 -4.41
CA SER A 274 -5.15 5.90 -3.99
C SER A 274 -6.62 5.72 -3.57
N ALA A 275 -7.56 5.99 -4.48
CA ALA A 275 -8.98 5.74 -4.24
C ALA A 275 -9.27 4.26 -3.88
N VAL A 276 -8.51 3.34 -4.48
CA VAL A 276 -8.64 1.89 -4.29
C VAL A 276 -7.72 1.37 -3.18
N GLU A 277 -6.62 2.05 -2.83
CA GLU A 277 -5.64 1.59 -1.84
C GLU A 277 -5.33 2.68 -0.76
N ASP A 278 -6.15 2.85 0.28
CA ASP A 278 -7.37 2.09 0.49
C ASP A 278 -8.54 2.96 1.00
N ALA A 279 -8.76 4.10 0.33
CA ALA A 279 -9.96 4.92 0.63
C ALA A 279 -11.26 4.11 0.43
N SER A 280 -11.27 3.14 -0.48
CA SER A 280 -12.34 2.16 -0.62
C SER A 280 -12.53 1.29 0.61
N GLY A 281 -11.46 0.77 1.21
CA GLY A 281 -11.52 -0.02 2.43
C GLY A 281 -11.97 0.79 3.63
N VAL A 282 -11.49 2.02 3.78
CA VAL A 282 -12.00 2.98 4.78
C VAL A 282 -13.53 3.13 4.63
N ALA A 283 -14.01 3.34 3.40
CA ALA A 283 -15.46 3.45 3.13
C ALA A 283 -16.23 2.15 3.46
N LEU A 284 -15.64 0.98 3.22
CA LEU A 284 -16.23 -0.31 3.56
C LEU A 284 -16.31 -0.54 5.07
N VAL A 285 -15.27 -0.22 5.83
CA VAL A 285 -15.28 -0.29 7.30
C VAL A 285 -16.33 0.66 7.87
N LEU A 286 -16.41 1.89 7.37
CA LEU A 286 -17.47 2.84 7.74
C LEU A 286 -18.87 2.32 7.40
N ALA A 287 -19.03 1.62 6.27
CA ALA A 287 -20.29 1.01 5.90
C ALA A 287 -20.71 -0.11 6.85
N GLN A 288 -19.77 -0.96 7.25
CA GLN A 288 -20.00 -2.00 8.24
C GLN A 288 -20.33 -1.39 9.62
N ALA A 289 -19.59 -0.36 10.05
CA ALA A 289 -19.86 0.36 11.29
C ALA A 289 -21.28 0.92 11.33
N ARG A 290 -21.70 1.63 10.27
CA ARG A 290 -23.07 2.19 10.17
C ARG A 290 -24.15 1.14 10.15
N PHE A 291 -23.94 0.04 9.42
CA PHE A 291 -24.90 -1.06 9.38
C PHE A 291 -25.07 -1.68 10.78
N TRP A 292 -23.98 -2.10 11.42
CA TRP A 292 -24.02 -2.81 12.70
C TRP A 292 -24.45 -1.94 13.88
N ALA A 293 -24.14 -0.64 13.85
CA ALA A 293 -24.67 0.31 14.84
C ALA A 293 -26.20 0.43 14.77
N SER A 294 -26.80 0.25 13.59
CA SER A 294 -28.26 0.25 13.41
C SER A 294 -28.95 -1.03 13.89
N VAL A 295 -28.18 -2.10 14.11
CA VAL A 295 -28.65 -3.40 14.59
C VAL A 295 -28.64 -3.39 16.13
N PRO A 296 -29.75 -3.78 16.80
CA PRO A 296 -29.78 -3.93 18.26
C PRO A 296 -28.70 -4.89 18.77
N GLN A 297 -28.16 -4.62 19.94
CA GLN A 297 -27.07 -5.40 20.54
C GLN A 297 -27.39 -6.90 20.60
N GLU A 298 -28.63 -7.27 20.91
CA GLU A 298 -29.06 -8.68 21.05
C GLU A 298 -29.04 -9.45 19.72
N LEU A 299 -28.96 -8.73 18.60
CA LEU A 299 -28.88 -9.31 17.25
C LEU A 299 -27.46 -9.22 16.66
N ARG A 300 -26.51 -8.58 17.34
CA ARG A 300 -25.09 -8.62 16.96
C ARG A 300 -24.47 -9.88 17.57
N PRO A 301 -23.91 -10.81 16.78
CA PRO A 301 -23.47 -12.11 17.31
C PRO A 301 -22.36 -12.01 18.35
N HIS A 302 -21.46 -11.06 18.15
CA HIS A 302 -20.23 -10.87 18.90
C HIS A 302 -20.02 -9.38 19.14
N ASN A 303 -19.13 -9.04 20.08
CA ASN A 303 -18.58 -7.70 20.13
C ASN A 303 -17.87 -7.40 18.81
N MET A 304 -17.94 -6.16 18.34
CA MET A 304 -17.38 -5.76 17.06
C MET A 304 -16.34 -4.68 17.29
N LEU A 305 -15.19 -4.83 16.67
CA LEU A 305 -14.11 -3.85 16.66
C LEU A 305 -13.89 -3.42 15.22
N PHE A 306 -14.01 -2.12 14.97
CA PHE A 306 -13.71 -1.49 13.70
C PHE A 306 -12.33 -0.84 13.82
N LEU A 307 -11.43 -1.21 12.91
CA LEU A 307 -10.03 -0.81 12.95
C LEU A 307 -9.63 -0.19 11.61
N LEU A 308 -9.07 1.01 11.65
CA LEU A 308 -8.37 1.58 10.52
C LEU A 308 -6.92 1.79 10.92
N THR A 309 -6.01 0.98 10.38
CA THR A 309 -4.60 1.02 10.75
C THR A 309 -3.84 2.12 10.01
N SER A 310 -2.82 2.67 10.66
CA SER A 310 -1.82 3.53 10.02
C SER A 310 -0.62 2.70 9.53
N GLY A 311 0.19 3.28 8.65
CA GLY A 311 1.49 2.74 8.30
C GLY A 311 1.44 1.38 7.61
N HIS A 312 0.37 1.06 6.87
CA HIS A 312 0.38 -0.07 5.95
C HIS A 312 1.50 0.08 4.92
N MET A 313 1.72 1.31 4.45
CA MET A 313 2.81 1.70 3.54
C MET A 313 4.17 1.87 4.24
N ALA A 314 4.26 1.43 5.49
CA ALA A 314 5.44 1.47 6.36
C ALA A 314 5.57 0.17 7.17
N GLY A 315 5.55 -0.97 6.47
CA GLY A 315 5.77 -2.29 7.05
C GLY A 315 4.59 -2.80 7.87
N ALA A 316 3.37 -2.34 7.57
CA ALA A 316 2.19 -2.59 8.39
C ALA A 316 2.38 -2.19 9.88
N ALA A 317 3.07 -1.08 10.13
CA ALA A 317 3.43 -0.61 11.46
C ALA A 317 2.22 -0.51 12.40
N GLY A 318 1.08 0.02 11.93
CA GLY A 318 -0.15 0.13 12.72
C GLY A 318 -0.72 -1.22 13.13
N THR A 319 -0.75 -2.19 12.21
CA THR A 319 -1.19 -3.56 12.52
C THR A 319 -0.27 -4.21 13.55
N GLN A 320 1.05 -4.08 13.40
CA GLN A 320 2.01 -4.62 14.36
C GLN A 320 1.86 -3.97 15.75
N ALA A 321 1.73 -2.65 15.79
CA ALA A 321 1.52 -1.89 17.03
C ALA A 321 0.22 -2.30 17.73
N PHE A 322 -0.87 -2.48 16.98
CA PHE A 322 -2.15 -2.94 17.52
C PHE A 322 -2.02 -4.35 18.12
N ILE A 323 -1.39 -5.28 17.41
CA ILE A 323 -1.18 -6.64 17.92
C ILE A 323 -0.35 -6.65 19.21
N ALA A 324 0.72 -5.84 19.25
CA ALA A 324 1.57 -5.73 20.42
C ALA A 324 0.86 -5.10 21.62
N ALA A 325 -0.05 -4.16 21.39
CA ALA A 325 -0.79 -3.46 22.43
C ALA A 325 -1.95 -4.26 23.03
N HIS A 326 -2.56 -5.18 22.25
CA HIS A 326 -3.78 -5.92 22.64
C HIS A 326 -3.64 -7.45 22.60
N PRO A 327 -2.56 -8.06 23.12
CA PRO A 327 -2.34 -9.52 23.00
C PRO A 327 -3.46 -10.35 23.65
N GLU A 328 -4.14 -9.82 24.67
CA GLU A 328 -5.24 -10.47 25.38
C GLU A 328 -6.57 -10.49 24.60
N LEU A 329 -6.70 -9.68 23.55
CA LEU A 329 -7.89 -9.64 22.70
C LEU A 329 -7.97 -10.90 21.82
N PHE A 330 -6.86 -11.30 21.21
CA PHE A 330 -6.84 -12.32 20.14
C PHE A 330 -7.38 -13.70 20.53
N PRO A 331 -7.19 -14.22 21.76
CA PRO A 331 -7.82 -15.47 22.18
C PRO A 331 -9.35 -15.46 22.14
N GLN A 332 -9.98 -14.29 22.09
CA GLN A 332 -11.43 -14.10 22.04
C GLN A 332 -11.94 -13.73 20.64
N VAL A 333 -11.05 -13.48 19.69
CA VAL A 333 -11.42 -13.13 18.31
C VAL A 333 -11.81 -14.39 17.55
N VAL A 334 -13.04 -14.42 17.05
CA VAL A 334 -13.57 -15.55 16.26
C VAL A 334 -13.51 -15.29 14.76
N LEU A 335 -13.33 -14.02 14.36
CA LEU A 335 -13.19 -13.60 12.97
C LEU A 335 -12.43 -12.27 12.91
N GLU A 336 -11.46 -12.20 12.01
CA GLU A 336 -10.89 -10.95 11.51
C GLU A 336 -11.18 -10.88 10.01
N MET A 337 -11.56 -9.69 9.54
CA MET A 337 -11.86 -9.44 8.13
C MET A 337 -11.27 -8.10 7.74
N HIS A 338 -10.22 -8.13 6.92
CA HIS A 338 -9.66 -6.96 6.26
C HIS A 338 -10.40 -6.67 4.95
N LEU A 339 -10.86 -5.43 4.79
CA LEU A 339 -11.65 -4.96 3.65
C LEU A 339 -10.81 -3.99 2.84
N GLU A 340 -10.18 -4.46 1.77
CA GLU A 340 -9.29 -3.65 0.95
C GLU A 340 -9.62 -3.74 -0.54
N HIS A 341 -9.17 -2.74 -1.31
CA HIS A 341 -9.06 -2.79 -2.78
C HIS A 341 -10.38 -3.01 -3.53
N ALA A 342 -11.49 -2.52 -2.96
CA ALA A 342 -12.78 -2.61 -3.62
C ALA A 342 -12.92 -1.55 -4.72
N ALA A 343 -12.89 -2.03 -5.97
CA ALA A 343 -13.10 -1.21 -7.16
C ALA A 343 -14.34 -1.67 -7.95
N ARG A 344 -14.95 -0.75 -8.70
CA ARG A 344 -15.96 -1.12 -9.70
C ARG A 344 -15.24 -1.60 -10.95
N GLN A 345 -15.59 -2.80 -11.42
CA GLN A 345 -15.16 -3.30 -12.74
C GLN A 345 -15.53 -2.35 -13.88
#